data_AF-A0A9E2A604-F1
#
_entry.id   AF-A0A9E2A604-F1
#
_cell.length_a   1.000
_cell.length_b   1.000
_cell.length_c   1.000
_cell.angle_alpha   90.00
_cell.angle_beta   90.00
_cell.angle_gamma   90.00
#
_symmetry.space_group_name_H-M   'P 1'
#
loop_
_entity.id
_entity.type
_entity.pdbx_description
1 polymer ?
#
loop_
_entity_poly.entity_id
_entity_poly.type
_entity_poly.pdbx_seq_one_letter_code
_entity_poly.pdbx_strand_id
1 'polypeptide(L)'
;TLPPQLRAHKAKIAGLIIDPDQLSRIRETRRPGSRYASLRQCHREVDAAESLLRREGIQFFDTTHSSIEEIASRVLAHVGLQRDLF
;
A
#
# COMPACT_ATOMS: atom_id res chain seq x y z
N THR A 1 -0.25 -15.52 -1.62
CA THR A 1 -1.38 -15.77 -0.71
C THR A 1 -1.06 -15.15 0.63
N LEU A 2 -2.07 -14.76 1.41
CA LEU A 2 -1.83 -14.15 2.73
C LEU A 2 -1.31 -15.20 3.73
N PRO A 3 -0.24 -14.91 4.50
CA PRO A 3 0.25 -15.78 5.57
C PRO A 3 -0.83 -16.13 6.60
N PRO A 4 -0.84 -17.36 7.17
CA PRO A 4 -1.87 -17.81 8.11
C PRO A 4 -2.07 -16.88 9.32
N GLN A 5 -0.98 -16.32 9.85
CA GLN A 5 -0.99 -15.43 11.02
C GLN A 5 -1.75 -14.13 10.76
N LEU A 6 -1.74 -13.66 9.50
CA LEU A 6 -2.44 -12.43 9.10
C LEU A 6 -3.92 -12.69 8.77
N ARG A 7 -4.28 -13.91 8.37
CA ARG A 7 -5.68 -14.25 8.02
C ARG A 7 -6.63 -14.07 9.18
N ALA A 8 -6.21 -14.44 10.40
CA ALA A 8 -7.02 -14.29 11.62
C ALA A 8 -7.29 -12.82 11.98
N HIS A 9 -6.48 -11.89 11.48
CA HIS A 9 -6.57 -10.46 11.79
C HIS A 9 -6.91 -9.61 10.57
N LYS A 10 -7.53 -10.21 9.55
CA LYS A 10 -7.82 -9.53 8.28
C LYS A 10 -8.58 -8.21 8.43
N ALA A 11 -9.47 -8.09 9.42
CA ALA A 11 -10.21 -6.86 9.72
C ALA A 11 -9.31 -5.69 10.19
N LYS A 12 -8.08 -5.97 10.63
CA LYS A 12 -7.11 -4.95 11.05
C LYS A 12 -6.10 -4.60 9.94
N ILE A 13 -6.24 -5.19 8.76
CA ILE A 13 -5.31 -5.01 7.64
C ILE A 13 -5.89 -4.01 6.66
N ALA A 14 -5.15 -2.93 6.41
CA ALA A 14 -5.40 -2.00 5.32
C ALA A 14 -4.32 -2.18 4.23
N GLY A 15 -4.74 -2.33 2.98
CA GLY A 15 -3.83 -2.29 1.84
C GLY A 15 -3.54 -0.87 1.39
N LEU A 16 -2.30 -0.58 1.00
CA LEU A 16 -1.92 0.68 0.36
C LEU A 16 -1.35 0.37 -1.01
N ILE A 17 -1.87 1.02 -2.05
CA ILE A 17 -1.39 0.92 -3.42
C ILE A 17 -0.88 2.29 -3.87
N ILE A 18 0.10 2.26 -4.77
CA ILE A 18 0.70 3.44 -5.37
C ILE A 18 0.82 3.22 -6.87
N ASP A 19 0.62 4.28 -7.65
CA ASP A 19 0.85 4.28 -9.09
C ASP A 19 2.31 3.89 -9.43
N PRO A 20 2.54 3.01 -10.43
CA PRO A 20 3.86 2.57 -10.81
C PRO A 20 4.81 3.68 -11.26
N ASP A 21 4.32 4.70 -11.99
CA ASP A 21 5.14 5.83 -12.44
C ASP A 21 5.56 6.68 -11.25
N GLN A 22 4.64 6.96 -10.32
CA GLN A 22 4.97 7.69 -9.10
C GLN A 22 5.96 6.92 -8.22
N LEU A 23 5.76 5.60 -8.06
CA LEU A 23 6.69 4.74 -7.33
C LEU A 23 8.08 4.75 -7.96
N SER A 24 8.17 4.64 -9.29
CA SER A 24 9.43 4.70 -10.04
C SER A 24 10.14 6.03 -9.80
N ARG A 25 9.44 7.18 -9.89
CA ARG A 25 10.00 8.51 -9.62
C ARG A 25 10.57 8.63 -8.21
N ILE A 26 9.84 8.18 -7.18
CA ILE A 26 10.30 8.20 -5.78
C ILE A 26 11.56 7.35 -5.62
N ARG A 27 11.57 6.15 -6.22
CA ARG A 27 12.69 5.22 -6.14
C ARG A 27 13.92 5.69 -6.91
N GLU A 28 13.71 6.40 -8.02
CA GLU A 28 14.80 7.00 -8.81
C GLU A 28 15.57 8.02 -7.98
N THR A 29 14.87 8.86 -7.21
CA THR A 29 15.51 9.81 -6.27
C THR A 29 16.31 9.11 -5.16
N ARG A 30 15.89 7.90 -4.75
CA ARG A 30 16.55 7.14 -3.67
C ARG A 30 17.71 6.28 -4.17
N ARG A 31 17.59 5.70 -5.36
CA ARG A 31 18.58 4.79 -5.96
C ARG A 31 18.47 4.82 -7.50
N PRO A 32 19.05 5.85 -8.14
CA PRO A 32 18.88 6.09 -9.57
C PRO A 32 19.50 5.01 -10.44
N GLY A 33 18.96 4.80 -11.64
CA GLY A 33 19.44 3.86 -12.66
C GLY A 33 19.36 2.39 -12.25
N SER A 34 18.68 2.08 -11.14
CA SER A 34 18.63 0.73 -10.59
C SER A 34 17.42 -0.06 -11.08
N ARG A 35 17.54 -1.39 -11.13
CA ARG A 35 16.39 -2.28 -11.40
C ARG A 35 15.23 -2.02 -10.44
N TYR A 36 15.53 -1.68 -9.19
CA TYR A 36 14.56 -1.34 -8.14
C TYR A 36 13.68 -0.13 -8.51
N ALA A 37 14.27 0.89 -9.14
CA ALA A 37 13.59 2.10 -9.57
C ALA A 37 12.96 1.98 -10.97
N SER A 38 13.33 0.97 -11.76
CA SER A 38 12.80 0.82 -13.13
C SER A 38 11.27 0.68 -13.17
N LEU A 39 10.65 1.37 -14.12
CA LEU A 39 9.19 1.37 -14.31
C LEU A 39 8.64 -0.06 -14.50
N ARG A 40 9.36 -0.89 -15.28
CA ARG A 40 9.00 -2.30 -15.49
C ARG A 40 8.97 -3.12 -14.19
N GLN A 41 9.86 -2.85 -13.24
CA GLN A 41 9.86 -3.52 -11.94
C GLN A 41 8.72 -2.99 -11.06
N CYS A 42 8.49 -1.67 -11.06
CA CYS A 42 7.41 -1.03 -10.31
C CYS A 42 6.02 -1.54 -10.75
N HIS A 43 5.75 -1.63 -12.06
CA HIS A 43 4.49 -2.20 -12.56
C HIS A 43 4.27 -3.61 -12.04
N ARG A 44 5.26 -4.50 -12.21
CA ARG A 44 5.11 -5.89 -11.77
C ARG A 44 4.85 -6.02 -10.27
N GLU A 45 5.50 -5.18 -9.46
CA GLU A 45 5.31 -5.18 -8.00
C GLU A 45 3.92 -4.68 -7.61
N VAL A 46 3.46 -3.59 -8.22
CA VAL A 46 2.14 -3.01 -7.97
C VAL A 46 1.03 -3.96 -8.42
N ASP A 47 1.12 -4.52 -9.63
CA ASP A 47 0.14 -5.47 -10.16
C ASP A 47 0.02 -6.72 -9.28
N ALA A 48 1.16 -7.24 -8.82
CA ALA A 48 1.20 -8.41 -7.94
C ALA A 48 0.60 -8.10 -6.56
N ALA A 49 0.87 -6.92 -6.01
CA ALA A 49 0.31 -6.46 -4.75
C ALA A 49 -1.21 -6.27 -4.84
N GLU A 50 -1.68 -5.59 -5.89
CA GLU A 50 -3.12 -5.37 -6.11
C GLU A 50 -3.85 -6.70 -6.31
N SER A 51 -3.30 -7.60 -7.13
CA SER A 51 -3.85 -8.93 -7.35
C SER A 51 -3.94 -9.74 -6.05
N LEU A 52 -2.95 -9.62 -5.16
CA LEU A 52 -2.98 -10.22 -3.83
C LEU A 52 -4.10 -9.61 -2.98
N LEU A 53 -4.17 -8.29 -2.88
CA LEU A 53 -5.18 -7.61 -2.05
C LEU A 53 -6.60 -7.92 -2.51
N ARG A 54 -6.85 -7.87 -3.83
CA ARG A 54 -8.14 -8.21 -4.44
C ARG A 54 -8.53 -9.67 -4.17
N ARG A 55 -7.63 -10.62 -4.43
CA ARG A 55 -7.91 -12.06 -4.21
C ARG A 55 -8.18 -12.36 -2.74
N GLU A 56 -7.45 -11.73 -1.83
CA GLU A 56 -7.64 -11.94 -0.40
C GLU A 56 -8.81 -11.10 0.13
N GLY A 57 -9.47 -10.26 -0.67
CA GLY A 57 -10.59 -9.40 -0.27
C GLY A 57 -10.22 -8.39 0.81
N ILE A 58 -9.02 -7.83 0.74
CA ILE A 58 -8.50 -6.79 1.63
C ILE A 58 -8.85 -5.44 1.02
N GLN A 59 -9.47 -4.54 1.80
CA GLN A 59 -9.72 -3.17 1.34
C GLN A 59 -8.39 -2.43 1.22
N PHE A 60 -8.22 -1.71 0.12
CA PHE A 60 -7.01 -0.94 -0.15
C PHE A 60 -7.31 0.46 -0.64
N PHE A 61 -6.35 1.36 -0.44
CA PHE A 61 -6.44 2.76 -0.80
C PHE A 61 -5.31 3.12 -1.75
N ASP A 62 -5.63 3.92 -2.77
CA ASP A 62 -4.61 4.59 -3.57
C ASP A 62 -4.02 5.75 -2.76
N THR A 63 -2.70 5.73 -2.61
CA THR A 63 -1.94 6.73 -1.86
C THR A 63 -1.01 7.57 -2.74
N THR A 64 -1.18 7.53 -4.06
CA THR A 64 -0.29 8.19 -5.04
C THR A 64 -0.12 9.69 -4.80
N HIS A 65 -1.21 10.36 -4.41
CA HIS A 65 -1.25 11.81 -4.18
C HIS A 65 -1.64 12.19 -2.74
N SER A 66 -1.65 11.22 -1.82
CA SER A 66 -2.02 11.46 -0.42
C SER A 66 -0.80 11.73 0.45
N SER A 67 -0.96 12.64 1.41
CA SER A 67 0.06 12.88 2.43
C SER A 67 0.12 11.73 3.43
N ILE A 68 1.22 11.63 4.20
CA ILE A 68 1.37 10.58 5.22
C ILE A 68 0.27 10.70 6.29
N GLU A 69 -0.07 11.92 6.68
CA GLU A 69 -1.12 12.23 7.66
C GLU A 69 -2.50 11.81 7.12
N GLU A 70 -2.78 12.08 5.85
CA GLU A 70 -4.03 11.69 5.21
C GLU A 70 -4.15 10.15 5.14
N ILE A 71 -3.07 9.47 4.75
CA ILE A 71 -3.02 8.00 4.73
C ILE A 71 -3.28 7.45 6.12
N ALA A 72 -2.60 7.98 7.15
CA ALA A 72 -2.77 7.55 8.52
C ALA A 72 -4.23 7.73 9.00
N SER A 73 -4.85 8.88 8.69
CA SER A 73 -6.24 9.16 9.03
C SER A 73 -7.20 8.15 8.38
N ARG A 74 -7.03 7.88 7.07
CA ARG A 74 -7.84 6.90 6.33
C ARG A 74 -7.68 5.49 6.87
N VAL A 75 -6.46 5.08 7.20
CA VAL A 75 -6.18 3.75 7.77
C VAL A 75 -6.83 3.62 9.15
N LEU A 76 -6.64 4.60 10.05
CA LEU A 76 -7.23 4.59 11.40
C LEU A 76 -8.75 4.52 11.35
N ALA A 77 -9.38 5.32 10.48
CA ALA A 77 -10.81 5.28 10.25
C ALA A 77 -11.27 3.91 9.73
N HIS A 78 -10.51 3.29 8.82
CA HIS A 78 -10.83 1.97 8.27
C HIS A 78 -10.76 0.85 9.31
N VAL A 79 -9.72 0.82 10.15
CA VAL A 79 -9.56 -0.24 11.16
C VAL A 79 -10.41 -0.01 12.42
N GLY A 80 -11.21 1.06 12.46
CA GLY A 80 -12.10 1.37 13.58
C GLY A 80 -11.36 1.76 14.87
N LEU A 81 -10.10 2.20 14.76
CA LEU A 81 -9.36 2.73 15.91
C LEU A 81 -9.81 4.18 16.13
N GLN A 82 -10.88 4.36 16.91
CA GLN A 82 -11.27 5.68 17.38
C GLN A 82 -10.17 6.22 18.31
N ARG A 83 -9.68 7.42 18.00
CA ARG A 83 -8.81 8.17 18.91
C ARG A 83 -9.72 8.72 20.00
N ASP A 84 -9.67 8.15 21.20
CA ASP A 84 -10.06 8.89 22.40
C ASP A 84 -9.03 10.02 22.55
N LEU A 85 -9.35 11.18 21.96
CA LEU A 85 -8.66 12.42 22.24
C LEU A 85 -9.11 12.86 23.64
N PHE A 86 -8.31 12.50 24.64
CA PHE A 86 -8.35 13.11 25.98
C PHE A 86 -7.65 14.47 25.96
#